data_AF-A0A956YQ09-F1
#
_entry.id   AF-A0A956YQ09-F1
#
_cell.length_a   1.000
_cell.length_b   1.000
_cell.length_c   1.000
_cell.angle_alpha   90.00
_cell.angle_beta   90.00
_cell.angle_gamma   90.00
#
_symmetry.space_group_name_H-M   'P 1'
#
loop_
_entity.id
_entity.type
_entity.pdbx_description
1 polymer ?
#
loop_
_entity_poly.entity_id
_entity_poly.type
_entity_poly.pdbx_seq_one_letter_code
_entity_poly.pdbx_strand_id
1 'polypeptide(L)'
;MEQLQFLTSAQVAAWLEQPDSEWMNNLVLGSVSLLEHLTNDVASPNDADFAANYGLCERFLARLDTAVRSGNTSVENLGNILGILTTYFVEAGPNRFESKASPKDQATAELLKAYRTLREQVVAVTDALFDLPIFDPIRDAVELEIKPLLQSCLEIFDGRDDRYMAFRVLLVNALSETIRILELRVDKSKSPELGQLLDAMYRLKYIRFGTSGFR
;
A
#
# COMPACT_ATOMS: atom_id res chain seq x y z
N MET A 1 -24.43 -13.34 4.19
CA MET A 1 -23.19 -12.56 4.18
C MET A 1 -23.02 -12.04 5.59
N GLU A 2 -22.06 -12.58 6.34
CA GLU A 2 -21.62 -11.92 7.58
C GLU A 2 -21.06 -10.55 7.20
N GLN A 3 -21.48 -9.49 7.90
CA GLN A 3 -20.84 -8.19 7.75
C GLN A 3 -19.41 -8.33 8.25
N LEU A 4 -18.43 -8.07 7.39
CA LEU A 4 -17.04 -7.87 7.80
C LEU A 4 -17.02 -6.73 8.84
N GLN A 5 -16.74 -7.09 10.09
CA GLN A 5 -16.61 -6.13 11.17
C GLN A 5 -15.15 -5.70 11.25
N PHE A 6 -14.88 -4.43 10.98
CA PHE A 6 -13.54 -3.87 11.16
C PHE A 6 -13.11 -3.94 12.62
N LEU A 7 -11.81 -4.16 12.83
CA LEU A 7 -11.19 -4.06 14.14
C LEU A 7 -11.24 -2.60 14.59
N THR A 8 -11.49 -2.35 15.87
CA THR A 8 -11.30 -1.04 16.49
C THR A 8 -9.81 -0.67 16.55
N SER A 9 -9.49 0.62 16.71
CA SER A 9 -8.11 1.09 16.84
C SER A 9 -7.33 0.37 17.96
N ALA A 10 -7.98 0.08 19.10
CA ALA A 10 -7.38 -0.71 20.18
C ALA A 10 -7.10 -2.17 19.78
N GLN A 11 -7.98 -2.79 19.00
CA GLN A 11 -7.77 -4.15 18.48
C GLN A 11 -6.68 -4.17 17.40
N VAL A 12 -6.59 -3.14 16.55
CA VAL A 12 -5.47 -2.96 15.61
C VAL A 12 -4.15 -2.84 16.38
N ALA A 13 -4.11 -2.03 17.43
CA ALA A 13 -2.93 -1.90 18.27
C ALA A 13 -2.53 -3.24 18.88
N ALA A 14 -3.48 -4.03 19.39
CA ALA A 14 -3.21 -5.36 19.95
C ALA A 14 -2.75 -6.37 18.88
N TRP A 15 -3.34 -6.33 17.69
CA TRP A 15 -2.92 -7.15 16.55
C TRP A 15 -1.46 -6.89 16.16
N LEU A 16 -1.04 -5.62 16.15
CA LEU A 16 0.35 -5.24 15.87
C LEU A 16 1.35 -5.68 16.94
N GLU A 17 0.90 -6.11 18.12
CA GLU A 17 1.77 -6.67 19.19
C GLU A 17 1.83 -8.20 19.16
N GLN A 18 1.04 -8.86 18.31
CA GLN A 18 1.06 -10.32 18.20
C GLN A 18 2.42 -10.84 17.68
N PRO A 19 2.80 -12.09 17.93
CA PRO A 19 3.99 -12.71 17.34
C PRO A 19 3.94 -12.77 15.80
N ASP A 20 5.11 -12.90 15.15
CA ASP A 20 5.22 -12.93 13.68
C ASP A 20 4.35 -13.99 13.00
N SER A 21 4.19 -15.15 13.66
CA SER A 21 3.35 -16.25 13.19
C SER A 21 1.85 -15.97 13.25
N GLU A 22 1.41 -15.01 14.05
CA GLU A 22 -0.01 -14.75 14.32
C GLU A 22 -0.52 -13.49 13.61
N TRP A 23 0.26 -12.40 13.62
CA TRP A 23 -0.20 -11.15 13.00
C TRP A 23 -0.40 -11.30 11.48
N MET A 24 0.44 -12.09 10.80
CA MET A 24 0.32 -12.37 9.38
C MET A 24 -1.00 -13.06 9.00
N ASN A 25 -1.57 -13.88 9.88
CA ASN A 25 -2.83 -14.57 9.62
C ASN A 25 -4.00 -13.59 9.51
N ASN A 26 -3.88 -12.41 10.13
CA ASN A 26 -4.87 -11.35 10.10
C ASN A 26 -4.40 -10.13 9.30
N LEU A 27 -3.38 -10.28 8.45
CA LEU A 27 -2.72 -9.17 7.76
C LEU A 27 -3.72 -8.29 6.98
N VAL A 28 -4.60 -8.91 6.22
CA VAL A 28 -5.61 -8.19 5.42
C VAL A 28 -6.62 -7.48 6.31
N LEU A 29 -7.21 -8.16 7.30
CA LEU A 29 -8.21 -7.56 8.18
C LEU A 29 -7.62 -6.41 9.02
N GLY A 30 -6.43 -6.63 9.60
CA GLY A 30 -5.73 -5.64 10.41
C GLY A 30 -5.35 -4.40 9.59
N SER A 31 -4.78 -4.60 8.39
CA SER A 31 -4.37 -3.49 7.52
C SER A 31 -5.56 -2.69 6.99
N VAL A 32 -6.65 -3.32 6.56
CA VAL A 32 -7.83 -2.59 6.08
C VAL A 32 -8.53 -1.85 7.22
N SER A 33 -8.62 -2.45 8.42
CA SER A 33 -9.18 -1.77 9.60
C SER A 33 -8.35 -0.54 9.99
N LEU A 34 -7.02 -0.66 9.97
CA LEU A 34 -6.11 0.45 10.21
C LEU A 34 -6.27 1.56 9.16
N LEU A 35 -6.41 1.20 7.88
CA LEU A 35 -6.61 2.18 6.81
C LEU A 35 -7.94 2.91 6.98
N GLU A 36 -9.01 2.22 7.39
CA GLU A 36 -10.32 2.82 7.70
C GLU A 36 -10.17 3.91 8.77
N HIS A 37 -9.49 3.60 9.87
CA HIS A 37 -9.24 4.56 10.96
C HIS A 37 -8.33 5.72 10.55
N LEU A 38 -7.34 5.44 9.70
CA LEU A 38 -6.41 6.44 9.19
C LEU A 38 -7.06 7.35 8.14
N THR A 39 -8.12 6.90 7.48
CA THR A 39 -8.76 7.61 6.38
C THR A 39 -10.21 7.95 6.70
N ASN A 40 -11.16 7.03 6.61
CA ASN A 40 -12.59 7.32 6.69
C ASN A 40 -13.05 7.90 8.02
N ASP A 41 -12.41 7.52 9.14
CA ASP A 41 -12.76 8.05 10.47
C ASP A 41 -12.22 9.46 10.73
N VAL A 42 -11.23 9.92 9.97
CA VAL A 42 -10.65 11.26 10.10
C VAL A 42 -11.62 12.30 9.54
N ALA A 43 -12.45 12.90 10.39
CA ALA A 43 -13.50 13.82 9.95
C ALA A 43 -12.94 15.21 9.59
N SER A 44 -11.82 15.60 10.20
CA SER A 44 -11.20 16.92 10.02
C SER A 44 -9.67 16.88 10.12
N PRO A 45 -8.94 17.91 9.66
CA PRO A 45 -7.48 17.93 9.76
C PRO A 45 -6.91 17.92 11.19
N ASN A 46 -7.70 18.30 12.19
CA ASN A 46 -7.31 18.31 13.61
C ASN A 46 -7.93 17.13 14.38
N ASP A 47 -8.34 16.08 13.68
CA ASP A 47 -8.93 14.91 14.34
C ASP A 47 -7.93 14.29 15.32
N ALA A 48 -8.32 14.18 16.59
CA ALA A 48 -7.45 13.68 17.64
C ALA A 48 -7.07 12.21 17.40
N ASP A 49 -7.95 11.45 16.74
CA ASP A 49 -7.73 10.03 16.47
C ASP A 49 -6.71 9.82 15.34
N PHE A 50 -6.49 10.83 14.48
CA PHE A 50 -5.48 10.72 13.41
C PHE A 50 -4.09 10.47 13.98
N ALA A 51 -3.66 11.20 15.01
CA ALA A 51 -2.32 11.07 15.57
C ALA A 51 -2.04 9.66 16.13
N ALA A 52 -3.03 9.07 16.81
CA ALA A 52 -2.93 7.72 17.34
C ALA A 52 -2.83 6.67 16.20
N ASN A 53 -3.72 6.76 15.20
CA ASN A 53 -3.74 5.82 14.08
C ASN A 53 -2.56 6.00 13.12
N TYR A 54 -2.04 7.23 12.98
CA TYR A 54 -0.81 7.53 12.26
C TYR A 54 0.38 6.77 12.88
N GLY A 55 0.54 6.83 14.20
CA GLY A 55 1.59 6.08 14.90
C GLY A 55 1.43 4.55 14.78
N LEU A 56 0.20 4.04 14.73
CA LEU A 56 -0.07 2.63 14.41
C LEU A 56 0.34 2.28 12.97
N CYS A 57 0.08 3.18 12.02
CA CYS A 57 0.48 3.01 10.63
C CYS A 57 2.00 2.97 10.44
N GLU A 58 2.75 3.85 11.11
CA GLU A 58 4.22 3.81 11.06
C GLU A 58 4.77 2.50 11.61
N ARG A 59 4.24 2.02 12.74
CA ARG A 59 4.59 0.70 13.30
C ARG A 59 4.24 -0.44 12.35
N PHE A 60 3.08 -0.39 11.73
CA PHE A 60 2.63 -1.39 10.76
C PHE A 60 3.58 -1.46 9.56
N LEU A 61 3.91 -0.32 8.95
CA LEU A 61 4.81 -0.26 7.79
C LEU A 61 6.23 -0.71 8.15
N ALA A 62 6.75 -0.35 9.33
CA ALA A 62 8.04 -0.84 9.81
C ALA A 62 8.05 -2.36 10.02
N ARG A 63 6.95 -2.92 10.52
CA ARG A 63 6.80 -4.37 10.69
C ARG A 63 6.69 -5.10 9.35
N LEU A 64 5.96 -4.53 8.39
CA LEU A 64 5.93 -5.02 7.01
C LEU A 64 7.31 -5.00 6.35
N ASP A 65 8.06 -3.91 6.49
CA ASP A 65 9.44 -3.81 5.96
C ASP A 65 10.32 -4.92 6.52
N THR A 66 10.25 -5.15 7.84
CA THR A 66 10.99 -6.24 8.50
C THR A 66 10.59 -7.60 7.95
N ALA A 67 9.30 -7.87 7.79
CA ALA A 67 8.81 -9.15 7.28
C ALA A 67 9.23 -9.39 5.83
N VAL A 68 9.15 -8.36 4.98
CA VAL A 68 9.62 -8.40 3.59
C VAL A 68 11.13 -8.71 3.57
N ARG A 69 11.94 -7.90 4.25
CA ARG A 69 13.41 -8.03 4.24
C ARG A 69 13.92 -9.32 4.87
N SER A 70 13.13 -9.95 5.77
CA SER A 70 13.49 -11.26 6.33
C SER A 70 13.56 -12.37 5.28
N GLY A 71 12.87 -12.21 4.14
CA GLY A 71 12.77 -13.21 3.07
C GLY A 71 11.96 -14.45 3.42
N ASN A 72 11.44 -14.56 4.66
CA ASN A 72 10.73 -15.75 5.16
C ASN A 72 9.20 -15.64 5.01
N THR A 73 8.73 -14.85 4.04
CA THR A 73 7.30 -14.62 3.80
C THR A 73 6.81 -15.52 2.66
N SER A 74 5.65 -16.16 2.84
CA SER A 74 5.05 -17.00 1.81
C SER A 74 4.67 -16.19 0.56
N VAL A 75 4.62 -16.84 -0.61
CA VAL A 75 4.18 -16.22 -1.87
C VAL A 75 2.80 -15.56 -1.74
N GLU A 76 1.86 -16.23 -1.05
CA GLU A 76 0.53 -15.67 -0.79
C GLU A 76 0.62 -14.37 0.02
N ASN A 77 1.40 -14.36 1.09
CA ASN A 77 1.58 -13.16 1.91
C ASN A 77 2.31 -12.05 1.17
N LEU A 78 3.29 -12.35 0.31
CA LEU A 78 3.91 -11.34 -0.54
C LEU A 78 2.90 -10.69 -1.50
N GLY A 79 1.99 -11.48 -2.07
CA GLY A 79 0.87 -10.96 -2.86
C GLY A 79 -0.06 -10.06 -2.05
N ASN A 80 -0.44 -10.47 -0.84
CA ASN A 80 -1.24 -9.68 0.09
C ASN A 80 -0.54 -8.37 0.46
N ILE A 81 0.75 -8.41 0.75
CA ILE A 81 1.55 -7.24 1.10
C ILE A 81 1.54 -6.23 -0.05
N LEU A 82 1.76 -6.63 -1.30
CA LEU A 82 1.69 -5.70 -2.42
C LEU A 82 0.27 -5.09 -2.58
N GLY A 83 -0.78 -5.91 -2.46
CA GLY A 83 -2.17 -5.42 -2.51
C GLY A 83 -2.45 -4.37 -1.43
N ILE A 84 -1.94 -4.59 -0.22
CA ILE A 84 -2.06 -3.65 0.90
C ILE A 84 -1.26 -2.38 0.63
N LEU A 85 0.02 -2.50 0.24
CA LEU A 85 0.89 -1.36 -0.04
C LEU A 85 0.30 -0.47 -1.14
N THR A 86 -0.16 -1.06 -2.25
CA THR A 86 -0.81 -0.29 -3.33
C THR A 86 -2.11 0.37 -2.89
N THR A 87 -2.86 -0.25 -1.98
CA THR A 87 -4.06 0.36 -1.38
C THR A 87 -3.70 1.54 -0.47
N TYR A 88 -2.72 1.39 0.41
CA TYR A 88 -2.24 2.47 1.26
C TYR A 88 -1.66 3.62 0.45
N PHE A 89 -0.93 3.32 -0.62
CA PHE A 89 -0.39 4.31 -1.54
C PHE A 89 -1.51 5.20 -2.12
N VAL A 90 -2.63 4.60 -2.50
CA VAL A 90 -3.77 5.31 -3.10
C VAL A 90 -4.64 6.02 -2.05
N GLU A 91 -4.95 5.37 -0.94
CA GLU A 91 -6.00 5.84 -0.02
C GLU A 91 -5.48 6.63 1.18
N ALA A 92 -4.23 6.44 1.61
CA ALA A 92 -3.63 7.32 2.61
C ALA A 92 -3.56 8.73 2.00
N GLY A 93 -4.25 9.71 2.60
CA GLY A 93 -4.55 10.99 1.96
C GLY A 93 -5.86 10.92 1.17
N PRO A 94 -7.02 10.97 1.84
CA PRO A 94 -8.29 10.84 1.16
C PRO A 94 -8.60 12.09 0.32
N ASN A 95 -9.17 11.88 -0.87
CA ASN A 95 -9.43 12.93 -1.87
C ASN A 95 -10.21 14.14 -1.34
N ARG A 96 -11.02 13.99 -0.28
CA ARG A 96 -11.77 15.10 0.34
C ARG A 96 -10.87 16.18 0.97
N PHE A 97 -9.64 15.83 1.36
CA PHE A 97 -8.65 16.80 1.85
C PHE A 97 -7.79 17.35 0.71
N GLU A 98 -7.53 16.54 -0.32
CA GLU A 98 -6.68 16.92 -1.47
C GLU A 98 -7.38 17.78 -2.53
N SER A 99 -8.69 17.58 -2.72
CA SER A 99 -9.49 18.30 -3.73
C SER A 99 -9.85 19.73 -3.33
N LYS A 100 -9.54 20.14 -2.10
CA LYS A 100 -9.71 21.54 -1.67
C LYS A 100 -8.65 22.39 -2.39
N ALA A 101 -9.11 23.32 -3.23
CA ALA A 101 -8.33 24.06 -4.24
C ALA A 101 -7.07 24.82 -3.77
N SER A 102 -6.82 24.88 -2.46
CA SER A 102 -5.51 25.06 -1.82
C SER A 102 -5.71 24.72 -0.35
N PRO A 103 -4.79 24.03 0.34
CA PRO A 103 -4.78 23.98 1.79
C PRO A 103 -4.48 25.40 2.30
N LYS A 104 -5.51 26.25 2.36
CA LYS A 104 -5.38 27.62 2.86
C LYS A 104 -5.15 27.63 4.37
N ASP A 105 -5.48 26.54 5.06
CA ASP A 105 -5.23 26.34 6.47
C ASP A 105 -4.04 25.39 6.71
N GLN A 106 -3.21 25.77 7.69
CA GLN A 106 -2.00 25.08 8.11
C GLN A 106 -2.28 23.62 8.51
N ALA A 107 -3.42 23.34 9.15
CA ALA A 107 -3.76 22.01 9.63
C ALA A 107 -3.95 21.01 8.48
N THR A 108 -4.64 21.41 7.39
CA THR A 108 -4.76 20.56 6.20
C THR A 108 -3.39 20.32 5.56
N ALA A 109 -2.52 21.33 5.51
CA ALA A 109 -1.18 21.18 4.95
C ALA A 109 -0.33 20.19 5.78
N GLU A 110 -0.38 20.27 7.10
CA GLU A 110 0.31 19.34 8.02
C GLU A 110 -0.21 17.92 7.90
N LEU A 111 -1.54 17.74 7.83
CA LEU A 111 -2.17 16.44 7.61
C LEU A 111 -1.72 15.80 6.28
N LEU A 112 -1.77 16.56 5.18
CA LEU A 112 -1.36 16.07 3.86
C LEU A 112 0.13 15.73 3.83
N LYS A 113 0.97 16.52 4.51
CA LYS A 113 2.40 16.19 4.69
C LYS A 113 2.60 14.89 5.46
N ALA A 114 1.82 14.64 6.51
CA ALA A 114 1.88 13.38 7.25
C ALA A 114 1.49 12.18 6.34
N TYR A 115 0.41 12.29 5.57
CA TYR A 115 0.05 11.25 4.60
C TYR A 115 1.13 11.03 3.53
N ARG A 116 1.82 12.09 3.09
CA ARG A 116 2.96 11.99 2.17
C ARG A 116 4.08 11.16 2.77
N THR A 117 4.45 11.39 4.03
CA THR A 117 5.45 10.59 4.74
C THR A 117 5.09 9.11 4.78
N LEU A 118 3.81 8.77 5.03
CA LEU A 118 3.37 7.38 4.98
C LEU A 118 3.50 6.77 3.59
N ARG A 119 3.20 7.53 2.53
CA ARG A 119 3.36 7.06 1.15
C ARG A 119 4.82 6.85 0.77
N GLU A 120 5.73 7.71 1.24
CA GLU A 120 7.18 7.49 1.09
C GLU A 120 7.61 6.16 1.73
N GLN A 121 7.13 5.87 2.94
CA GLN A 121 7.38 4.58 3.60
C GLN A 121 6.80 3.41 2.79
N VAL A 122 5.56 3.54 2.30
CA VAL A 122 4.92 2.52 1.45
C VAL A 122 5.74 2.24 0.19
N VAL A 123 6.23 3.29 -0.49
CA VAL A 123 7.11 3.15 -1.67
C VAL A 123 8.40 2.42 -1.29
N ALA A 124 9.02 2.77 -0.16
CA ALA A 124 10.24 2.11 0.31
C ALA A 124 10.05 0.62 0.61
N VAL A 125 8.94 0.24 1.25
CA VAL A 125 8.61 -1.19 1.51
C VAL A 125 8.29 -1.92 0.20
N THR A 126 7.61 -1.25 -0.73
CA THR A 126 7.29 -1.84 -2.04
C THR A 126 8.57 -2.08 -2.86
N ASP A 127 9.51 -1.13 -2.84
CA ASP A 127 10.82 -1.27 -3.49
C ASP A 127 11.61 -2.45 -2.89
N ALA A 128 11.65 -2.55 -1.56
CA ALA A 128 12.28 -3.66 -0.86
C ALA A 128 11.65 -5.03 -1.18
N LEU A 129 10.33 -5.06 -1.43
CA LEU A 129 9.65 -6.27 -1.87
C LEU A 129 10.15 -6.72 -3.24
N PHE A 130 10.31 -5.79 -4.17
CA PHE A 130 10.83 -6.10 -5.51
C PHE A 130 12.32 -6.42 -5.51
N ASP A 131 13.06 -6.08 -4.45
CA ASP A 131 14.46 -6.50 -4.24
C ASP A 131 14.62 -7.96 -3.82
N LEU A 132 13.53 -8.67 -3.49
CA LEU A 132 13.62 -10.07 -3.07
C LEU A 132 14.20 -10.98 -4.17
N PRO A 133 14.97 -12.03 -3.81
CA PRO A 133 15.60 -12.93 -4.78
C PRO A 133 14.63 -13.65 -5.72
N ILE A 134 13.35 -13.80 -5.32
CA ILE A 134 12.32 -14.39 -6.18
C ILE A 134 12.14 -13.62 -7.51
N PHE A 135 12.51 -12.33 -7.54
CA PHE A 135 12.47 -11.48 -8.72
C PHE A 135 13.74 -11.53 -9.58
N ASP A 136 14.79 -12.25 -9.18
CA ASP A 136 16.05 -12.34 -9.95
C ASP A 136 15.85 -12.77 -11.42
N PRO A 137 14.94 -13.71 -11.77
CA PRO A 137 14.69 -14.07 -13.16
C PRO A 137 14.16 -12.92 -14.03
N ILE A 138 13.62 -11.86 -13.43
CA ILE A 138 13.09 -10.67 -14.11
C ILE A 138 13.71 -9.36 -13.60
N ARG A 139 14.90 -9.43 -12.98
CA ARG A 139 15.56 -8.29 -12.32
C ARG A 139 15.63 -7.06 -13.22
N ASP A 140 16.11 -7.23 -14.45
CA ASP A 140 16.23 -6.13 -15.41
C ASP A 140 14.88 -5.46 -15.70
N ALA A 141 13.82 -6.25 -15.82
CA ALA A 141 12.47 -5.72 -16.07
C ALA A 141 11.91 -5.01 -14.84
N VAL A 142 12.22 -5.49 -13.63
CA VAL A 142 11.88 -4.78 -12.39
C VAL A 142 12.57 -3.42 -12.33
N GLU A 143 13.87 -3.36 -12.61
CA GLU A 143 14.65 -2.11 -12.59
C GLU A 143 14.21 -1.11 -13.66
N LEU A 144 13.81 -1.59 -14.85
CA LEU A 144 13.46 -0.73 -15.99
C LEU A 144 11.98 -0.37 -16.07
N GLU A 145 11.08 -1.24 -15.59
CA GLU A 145 9.63 -1.07 -15.76
C GLU A 145 8.89 -0.83 -14.43
N ILE A 146 9.31 -1.47 -13.33
CA ILE A 146 8.60 -1.40 -12.04
C ILE A 146 9.10 -0.26 -11.16
N LYS A 147 10.41 -0.23 -10.87
CA LYS A 147 10.98 0.79 -9.97
C LYS A 147 10.77 2.22 -10.44
N PRO A 148 10.89 2.56 -11.74
CA PRO A 148 10.59 3.91 -12.21
C PRO A 148 9.14 4.33 -11.96
N LEU A 149 8.18 3.40 -12.09
CA LEU A 149 6.79 3.67 -11.74
C LEU A 149 6.65 4.00 -10.25
N LEU A 150 7.29 3.22 -9.37
CA LEU A 150 7.30 3.48 -7.92
C LEU A 150 7.94 4.83 -7.57
N GLN A 151 9.02 5.22 -8.25
CA GLN A 151 9.69 6.49 -7.99
C GLN A 151 8.90 7.70 -8.50
N SER A 152 8.16 7.55 -9.61
CA SER A 152 7.31 8.63 -10.14
C SER A 152 6.21 9.08 -9.17
N CYS A 153 5.92 8.26 -8.15
CA CYS A 153 5.05 8.59 -7.03
C CYS A 153 5.58 9.74 -6.15
N LEU A 154 6.90 9.86 -6.03
CA LEU A 154 7.57 10.78 -5.13
C LEU A 154 8.07 12.05 -5.83
N GLU A 155 7.93 12.10 -7.16
CA GLU A 155 8.37 13.23 -7.98
C GLU A 155 7.59 14.51 -7.67
N ILE A 156 8.34 15.60 -7.50
CA ILE A 156 7.79 16.94 -7.41
C ILE A 156 7.42 17.40 -8.82
N PHE A 157 6.14 17.66 -9.06
CA PHE A 157 5.65 18.14 -10.34
C PHE A 157 4.98 19.49 -10.18
N ASP A 158 5.41 20.48 -10.97
CA ASP A 158 4.86 21.83 -10.94
C ASP A 158 4.90 22.45 -9.52
N GLY A 159 6.00 22.23 -8.81
CA GLY A 159 6.21 22.70 -7.44
C GLY A 159 5.33 22.04 -6.37
N ARG A 160 4.54 21.03 -6.73
CA ARG A 160 3.76 20.22 -5.78
C ARG A 160 4.55 19.00 -5.39
N ASP A 161 4.75 18.85 -4.09
CA ASP A 161 5.49 17.77 -3.46
C ASP A 161 4.73 16.44 -3.43
N ASP A 162 3.43 16.45 -3.74
CA ASP A 162 2.57 15.28 -3.68
C ASP A 162 1.52 15.24 -4.81
N ARG A 163 1.22 14.03 -5.27
CA ARG A 163 0.27 13.79 -6.35
C ARG A 163 -1.10 13.43 -5.77
N TYR A 164 -2.13 14.11 -6.26
CA TYR A 164 -3.51 13.84 -5.85
C TYR A 164 -3.94 12.39 -6.13
N MET A 165 -4.92 11.90 -5.38
CA MET A 165 -5.40 10.51 -5.38
C MET A 165 -5.61 9.93 -6.78
N ALA A 166 -6.28 10.66 -7.67
CA ALA A 166 -6.57 10.14 -9.01
C ALA A 166 -5.31 9.86 -9.86
N PHE A 167 -4.22 10.62 -9.68
CA PHE A 167 -2.94 10.26 -10.30
C PHE A 167 -2.38 8.95 -9.73
N ARG A 168 -2.41 8.81 -8.39
CA ARG A 168 -1.92 7.61 -7.69
C ARG A 168 -2.67 6.36 -8.13
N VAL A 169 -3.98 6.46 -8.39
CA VAL A 169 -4.76 5.31 -8.88
C VAL A 169 -4.38 4.92 -10.31
N LEU A 170 -4.12 5.89 -11.19
CA LEU A 170 -3.60 5.60 -12.54
C LEU A 170 -2.25 4.90 -12.49
N LEU A 171 -1.38 5.30 -11.57
CA LEU A 171 -0.06 4.71 -11.38
C LEU A 171 -0.15 3.27 -10.89
N VAL A 172 -0.99 2.98 -9.89
CA VAL A 172 -1.22 1.60 -9.42
C VAL A 172 -1.81 0.72 -10.50
N ASN A 173 -2.68 1.25 -11.37
CA ASN A 173 -3.13 0.53 -12.55
C ASN A 173 -1.97 0.21 -13.51
N ALA A 174 -1.12 1.19 -13.80
CA ALA A 174 0.05 0.98 -14.67
C ALA A 174 1.00 -0.08 -14.10
N LEU A 175 1.24 -0.05 -12.78
CA LEU A 175 2.01 -1.07 -12.08
C LEU A 175 1.37 -2.46 -12.22
N SER A 176 0.06 -2.55 -12.03
CA SER A 176 -0.68 -3.82 -12.13
C SER A 176 -0.66 -4.41 -13.54
N GLU A 177 -0.81 -3.57 -14.57
CA GLU A 177 -0.71 -4.01 -15.96
C GLU A 177 0.73 -4.43 -16.32
N THR A 178 1.73 -3.73 -15.78
CA THR A 178 3.13 -4.11 -15.94
C THR A 178 3.40 -5.49 -15.32
N ILE A 179 2.94 -5.72 -14.08
CA ILE A 179 3.01 -7.03 -13.41
C ILE A 179 2.33 -8.11 -14.26
N ARG A 180 1.17 -7.83 -14.85
CA ARG A 180 0.47 -8.77 -15.73
C ARG A 180 1.28 -9.12 -16.97
N ILE A 181 1.92 -8.13 -17.60
CA ILE A 181 2.78 -8.34 -18.76
C ILE A 181 3.99 -9.19 -18.38
N LEU A 182 4.61 -8.93 -17.23
CA LEU A 182 5.75 -9.71 -16.73
C LEU A 182 5.34 -11.16 -16.43
N GLU A 183 4.18 -11.37 -15.81
CA GLU A 183 3.63 -12.71 -15.54
C GLU A 183 3.49 -13.56 -16.80
N LEU A 184 3.09 -12.94 -17.92
CA LEU A 184 2.95 -13.60 -19.22
C LEU A 184 4.30 -13.91 -19.89
N ARG A 185 5.36 -13.17 -19.53
CA ARG A 185 6.71 -13.32 -20.09
C ARG A 185 7.59 -14.30 -19.30
N VAL A 186 7.25 -14.55 -18.03
CA VAL A 186 8.02 -15.47 -17.18
C VAL A 186 7.86 -16.91 -17.66
N ASP A 187 8.98 -17.62 -17.81
CA ASP A 187 9.02 -19.06 -18.03
C ASP A 187 8.65 -19.79 -16.73
N LYS A 188 7.35 -20.02 -16.53
CA LYS A 188 6.80 -20.68 -15.33
C LYS A 188 7.31 -22.11 -15.13
N SER A 189 7.85 -22.75 -16.16
CA SER A 189 8.46 -24.08 -16.02
C SER A 189 9.79 -24.02 -15.25
N LYS A 190 10.49 -22.88 -15.31
CA LYS A 190 11.75 -22.61 -14.60
C LYS A 190 11.54 -21.85 -13.31
N SER A 191 10.53 -20.99 -13.25
CA SER A 191 10.26 -20.13 -12.09
C SER A 191 8.78 -20.19 -11.69
N PRO A 192 8.30 -21.36 -11.21
CA PRO A 192 6.88 -21.54 -10.88
C PRO A 192 6.42 -20.64 -9.73
N GLU A 193 7.26 -20.42 -8.71
CA GLU A 193 6.93 -19.56 -7.57
C GLU A 193 6.80 -18.09 -7.97
N LEU A 194 7.71 -17.58 -8.82
CA LEU A 194 7.60 -16.24 -9.38
C LEU A 194 6.31 -16.09 -10.21
N GLY A 195 5.97 -17.08 -11.04
CA GLY A 195 4.72 -17.06 -11.79
C GLY A 195 3.48 -17.01 -10.89
N GLN A 196 3.47 -17.77 -9.79
CA GLN A 196 2.39 -17.74 -8.79
C GLN A 196 2.32 -16.39 -8.07
N LEU A 197 3.47 -15.82 -7.72
CA LEU A 197 3.54 -14.52 -7.06
C LEU A 197 2.98 -13.42 -7.95
N LEU A 198 3.39 -13.35 -9.21
CA LEU A 198 2.92 -12.33 -10.15
C LEU A 198 1.42 -12.46 -10.43
N ASP A 199 0.87 -13.68 -10.49
CA ASP A 199 -0.58 -13.91 -10.59
C ASP A 199 -1.31 -13.42 -9.32
N ALA A 200 -0.79 -13.76 -8.13
CA ALA A 200 -1.36 -13.32 -6.86
C ALA A 200 -1.37 -11.79 -6.74
N MET A 201 -0.24 -11.14 -7.07
CA MET A 201 -0.10 -9.69 -7.11
C MET A 201 -1.09 -9.01 -8.05
N TYR A 202 -1.28 -9.57 -9.25
CA TYR A 202 -2.24 -9.04 -10.22
C TYR A 202 -3.70 -9.21 -9.76
N ARG A 203 -4.03 -10.33 -9.10
CA ARG A 203 -5.39 -10.56 -8.58
C ARG A 203 -5.76 -9.62 -7.44
N LEU A 204 -4.79 -9.34 -6.57
CA LEU A 204 -4.96 -8.50 -5.38
C LEU A 204 -4.73 -7.02 -5.68
N LYS A 205 -4.60 -6.64 -6.96
CA LYS A 205 -4.51 -5.24 -7.37
C LYS A 205 -5.67 -4.43 -6.81
N TYR A 206 -5.38 -3.18 -6.46
CA TYR A 206 -6.32 -2.21 -5.91
C TYR A 206 -7.72 -2.36 -6.54
N ILE A 207 -8.67 -2.85 -5.73
CA ILE A 207 -9.99 -3.33 -6.19
C ILE A 207 -10.94 -2.17 -6.57
N ARG A 208 -10.53 -0.90 -6.41
CA ARG A 208 -11.41 0.24 -6.66
C ARG A 208 -11.06 1.00 -7.94
N PHE A 209 -11.66 0.55 -9.04
CA PHE A 209 -12.25 1.49 -10.00
C PHE A 209 -13.72 1.14 -10.21
N GLY A 210 -14.55 1.81 -9.41
CA GLY A 210 -15.99 1.78 -9.54
C GLY A 210 -16.59 2.82 -8.61
N THR A 211 -17.01 3.95 -9.16
CA THR A 211 -17.99 4.87 -8.55
C THR A 211 -19.38 4.21 -8.39
N SER A 212 -19.46 2.88 -8.29
CA SER A 212 -20.70 2.12 -8.11
C SER A 212 -20.40 0.70 -7.60
N GLY A 213 -20.41 0.54 -6.28
CA GLY A 213 -21.23 -0.51 -5.69
C GLY A 213 -20.73 -1.96 -5.63
N PHE A 214 -19.43 -2.24 -5.60
CA PHE A 214 -18.97 -3.52 -5.04
C PHE A 214 -18.02 -3.28 -3.86
N ARG A 215 -18.56 -3.56 -2.67
CA ARG A 215 -17.87 -3.77 -1.40
C ARG A 215 -17.87 -5.27 -1.14
#